data_AF-A0A933JLL8-F1
#
_entry.id   AF-A0A933JLL8-F1
#
_cell.length_a   1.000
_cell.length_b   1.000
_cell.length_c   1.000
_cell.angle_alpha   90.00
_cell.angle_beta   90.00
_cell.angle_gamma   90.00
#
_symmetry.space_group_name_H-M   'P 1'
#
loop_
_entity.id
_entity.type
_entity.pdbx_description
1 polymer ?
#
loop_
_entity_poly.entity_id
_entity_poly.type
_entity_poly.pdbx_seq_one_letter_code
_entity_poly.pdbx_strand_id
1 'polypeptide(L)' 'MLVCICRAVRERDLERVIQLGARTTREVSRACGAGTSCGACVPMVRDMIQRAQRVGEHESGEHAEAPCRAK' A
#
# COMPACT_ATOMS: atom_id res chain seq x y z
N MET A 1 -9.77 5.17 -6.06
CA MET A 1 -10.06 6.41 -5.27
C MET A 1 -8.83 6.94 -4.52
N LEU A 2 -8.90 8.09 -3.80
CA LEU A 2 -7.85 8.48 -2.83
C LEU A 2 -8.09 7.72 -1.52
N VAL A 3 -7.08 7.00 -1.06
CA VAL A 3 -7.12 6.21 0.19
C VAL A 3 -6.50 6.97 1.34
N CYS A 4 -5.38 7.67 1.10
CA CYS A 4 -4.75 8.53 2.10
C CYS A 4 -4.75 9.98 1.63
N ILE A 5 -5.54 10.84 2.27
CA ILE A 5 -5.62 12.27 1.93
C ILE A 5 -4.33 12.99 2.35
N CYS A 6 -3.79 12.72 3.55
CA CYS A 6 -2.58 13.36 4.07
C CYS A 6 -1.36 13.20 3.17
N ARG A 7 -1.26 12.07 2.47
CA ARG A 7 -0.12 11.72 1.62
C ARG A 7 -0.51 11.60 0.14
N ALA A 8 -1.74 12.01 -0.21
CA ALA A 8 -2.31 11.94 -1.55
C ALA A 8 -2.15 10.56 -2.24
N VAL A 9 -2.28 9.47 -1.47
CA VAL A 9 -2.10 8.10 -1.97
C VAL A 9 -3.40 7.59 -2.56
N ARG A 10 -3.37 7.14 -3.81
CA ARG A 10 -4.53 6.53 -4.47
C ARG A 10 -4.57 5.03 -4.24
N GLU A 11 -5.76 4.48 -4.36
CA GLU A 11 -6.06 3.05 -4.30
C GLU A 11 -5.17 2.25 -5.25
N ARG A 12 -5.08 2.66 -6.53
CA ARG A 12 -4.17 2.04 -7.51
C ARG A 12 -2.70 2.02 -7.09
N ASP A 13 -2.28 3.02 -6.32
CA ASP A 13 -0.91 3.08 -5.83
C ASP A 13 -0.72 2.06 -4.70
N LEU A 14 -1.71 1.89 -3.81
CA LEU A 14 -1.74 0.79 -2.85
C LEU A 14 -1.77 -0.58 -3.52
N GLU A 15 -2.63 -0.77 -4.52
CA GLU A 15 -2.72 -2.02 -5.27
C GLU A 15 -1.37 -2.38 -5.88
N ARG A 16 -0.69 -1.41 -6.50
CA ARG A 16 0.67 -1.61 -7.02
C ARG A 16 1.67 -1.94 -5.92
N VAL A 17 1.65 -1.24 -4.79
CA VAL A 17 2.54 -1.55 -3.64
C VAL A 17 2.31 -2.97 -3.11
N ILE A 18 1.06 -3.42 -3.07
CA ILE A 18 0.68 -4.77 -2.63
C ILE A 18 1.11 -5.82 -3.66
N GLN A 19 0.94 -5.53 -4.96
CA GLN A 19 1.43 -6.37 -6.06
C GLN A 19 2.96 -6.50 -6.07
N LEU A 20 3.68 -5.43 -5.69
CA LEU A 20 5.13 -5.44 -5.49
C LEU A 20 5.56 -6.19 -4.22
N GLY A 21 4.63 -6.80 -3.48
CA GLY A 21 4.92 -7.69 -2.37
C GLY A 21 4.65 -7.11 -0.98
N ALA A 22 4.11 -5.90 -0.84
CA ALA A 22 3.73 -5.39 0.48
C ALA A 22 2.60 -6.24 1.08
N ARG A 23 2.85 -6.85 2.24
CA ARG A 23 1.88 -7.70 2.96
C ARG A 23 1.42 -7.08 4.28
N THR A 24 2.00 -5.95 4.67
CA THR A 24 1.68 -5.27 5.91
C THR A 24 1.47 -3.77 5.70
N THR A 25 0.67 -3.17 6.59
CA THR A 25 0.50 -1.71 6.61
C THR A 25 1.83 -0.99 6.77
N ARG A 26 2.79 -1.58 7.51
CA ARG A 26 4.13 -1.03 7.71
C ARG A 26 4.95 -0.99 6.42
N GLU A 27 4.88 -2.03 5.59
CA GLU A 27 5.51 -2.03 4.27
C GLU A 27 4.87 -1.02 3.33
N VAL A 28 3.53 -0.92 3.36
CA VAL A 28 2.81 0.12 2.63
C VAL A 28 3.26 1.51 3.09
N SER A 29 3.32 1.77 4.40
CA SER A 29 3.83 3.02 4.95
C SER A 29 5.27 3.32 4.52
N ARG A 30 6.15 2.31 4.43
CA ARG A 30 7.51 2.50 3.93
C ARG A 30 7.54 2.84 2.44
N ALA A 31 6.68 2.24 1.64
CA ALA A 31 6.63 2.46 0.20
C ALA A 31 5.94 3.77 -0.20
N CYS A 32 4.93 4.22 0.54
CA CYS A 32 4.10 5.35 0.14
C CYS A 32 3.80 6.40 1.22
N GLY A 33 4.18 6.16 2.47
CA GLY A 33 3.86 7.05 3.60
C GLY A 33 2.39 7.05 4.00
N ALA A 34 1.55 6.16 3.44
CA ALA A 34 0.18 6.02 3.91
C ALA A 34 0.15 5.57 5.37
N GLY A 35 -0.73 6.16 6.18
CA GLY A 35 -0.90 5.81 7.59
C GLY A 35 0.13 6.41 8.56
N THR A 36 1.08 7.23 8.10
CA THR A 36 2.11 7.84 8.97
C THR A 36 1.77 9.23 9.50
N SER A 37 0.60 9.79 9.14
CA SER A 37 0.16 11.13 9.56
C SER A 37 -1.04 11.05 10.52
N CYS A 38 -2.29 11.11 10.02
CA CYS A 38 -3.48 11.05 10.88
C CYS A 38 -3.98 9.62 11.18
N GLY A 39 -3.49 8.61 10.44
CA GLY A 39 -3.89 7.21 10.61
C GLY A 39 -5.28 6.82 10.08
N ALA A 40 -6.11 7.77 9.63
CA ALA A 40 -7.49 7.49 9.20
C ALA A 40 -7.61 6.46 8.06
N CYS A 41 -6.60 6.38 7.19
CA CYS A 41 -6.58 5.43 6.07
C CYS A 41 -6.17 4.00 6.47
N VAL A 42 -5.57 3.80 7.66
CA VAL A 42 -5.01 2.50 8.12
C VAL A 42 -6.02 1.34 8.05
N PRO A 43 -7.27 1.45 8.53
CA PRO A 43 -8.23 0.34 8.43
C PRO A 43 -8.53 -0.04 6.98
N MET A 44 -8.66 0.94 6.08
CA MET A 44 -8.88 0.71 4.64
C MET A 44 -7.66 0.06 3.99
N VAL A 45 -6.44 0.54 4.28
CA VAL A 45 -5.19 -0.08 3.81
C VAL A 45 -5.12 -1.55 4.23
N ARG A 46 -5.47 -1.86 5.49
CA ARG A 46 -5.47 -3.23 6.00
C ARG A 46 -6.48 -4.12 5.28
N ASP A 47 -7.68 -3.61 5.01
CA ASP A 47 -8.70 -4.34 4.24
C ASP A 47 -8.20 -4.68 2.83
N MET A 48 -7.62 -3.70 2.13
CA MET A 48 -7.07 -3.92 0.78
C MET A 48 -5.97 -4.99 0.76
N ILE A 49 -5.05 -4.96 1.73
CA ILE A 49 -4.01 -5.99 1.88
C ILE A 49 -4.64 -7.37 2.10
N GLN A 50 -5.60 -7.48 3.01
CA GLN A 50 -6.28 -8.75 3.31
C GLN A 50 -7.06 -9.27 2.11
N ARG A 51 -7.69 -8.40 1.33
CA ARG A 51 -8.40 -8.76 0.09
C ARG A 51 -7.42 -9.27 -0.96
N ALA A 52 -6.29 -8.60 -1.15
CA ALA A 52 -5.27 -9.04 -2.09
C ALA A 52 -4.65 -10.39 -1.70
N GLN A 53 -4.45 -10.65 -0.39
CA GLN A 53 -3.94 -11.93 0.10
C GLN A 53 -4.90 -13.10 -0.13
N ARG A 54 -6.21 -12.85 -0.16
CA ARG A 54 -7.21 -13.87 -0.51
C ARG A 54 -7.24 -14.21 -2.00
N VAL A 55 -6.61 -13.38 -2.84
CA VAL A 55 -6.70 -13.47 -4.31
C VAL A 55 -5.39 -13.96 -4.95
N GLY A 56 -4.28 -14.08 -4.22
CA GLY A 56 -2.99 -14.49 -4.79
C GLY A 56 -2.05 -15.17 -3.82
N GLU A 57 -2.02 -16.51 -3.86
CA GLU A 57 -0.88 -17.30 -3.45
C GLU A 57 0.16 -17.31 -4.61
N HIS A 58 1.44 -17.13 -4.27
CA HIS A 58 2.66 -17.17 -5.11
C HIS A 58 3.04 -15.94 -5.96
N GLU A 59 4.02 -15.16 -5.48
CA GLU A 59 5.43 -15.14 -5.95
C GLU A 59 6.18 -13.92 -5.39
N SER A 60 7.42 -14.16 -4.96
CA SER A 60 8.36 -13.21 -4.37
C SER A 60 9.37 -12.77 -5.42
N GLY A 61 9.58 -11.46 -5.61
CA GLY A 61 10.54 -10.94 -6.56
C GLY A 61 10.88 -9.46 -6.37
N GLU A 62 12.10 -9.26 -5.87
CA GLU A 62 12.93 -8.09 -5.59
C GLU A 62 12.76 -6.77 -6.41
N HIS A 63 13.05 -5.66 -5.71
CA HIS A 63 13.30 -4.27 -6.13
C HIS A 63 12.10 -3.31 -6.23
N ALA A 64 11.69 -2.84 -5.05
CA ALA A 64 10.75 -1.75 -4.82
C ALA A 64 11.35 -0.38 -5.22
N GLU A 65 11.10 0.05 -6.46
CA GLU A 65 11.03 1.48 -6.73
C GLU A 65 9.66 1.96 -6.25
N ALA A 66 9.64 2.75 -5.17
CA ALA A 66 8.43 3.23 -4.52
C ALA A 66 7.44 3.81 -5.55
N PRO A 67 6.30 3.15 -5.84
CA PRO A 67 5.40 3.58 -6.91
C PRO A 67 4.66 4.87 -6.58
N CYS A 68 4.72 5.31 -5.32
CA CYS A 68 4.23 6.60 -4.87
C CYS A 68 5.24 7.74 -5.06
N ARG A 69 6.26 7.52 -5.90
CA ARG A 69 7.16 8.55 -6.40
C ARG A 69 6.33 9.75 -6.87
N ALA A 70 6.56 10.96 -6.43
CA ALA A 70 7.35 11.48 -5.34
C ALA A 70 6.86 12.92 -5.14
N LYS A 71 7.16 13.49 -3.98
CA LYS A 71 7.63 14.87 -3.96
C LYS A 71 9.06 14.82 -3.46
#